data_AF-A0AAN0SSH7-F1
#
_entry.id   AF-A0AAN0SSH7-F1
#
_cell.length_a   1.000
_cell.length_b   1.000
_cell.length_c   1.000
_cell.angle_alpha   90.00
_cell.angle_beta   90.00
_cell.angle_gamma   90.00
#
_symmetry.space_group_name_H-M   'P 1'
#
loop_
_entity.id
_entity.type
_entity.pdbx_description
1 polymer ?
#
loop_
_entity_poly.entity_id
_entity_poly.type
_entity_poly.pdbx_seq_one_letter_code
_entity_poly.pdbx_strand_id
1 'polypeptide(L)'
;MKKKTHLEFLVEFEAILGPEYELLSEYAGSQKQVKVKHKVCDEIYEVTPDHILRKRKCPNCFGNKKKTTKQFIAELENNSPGQFEVIGEYLNSKTKMEIKHLKCGVTRLVWPNDILRNGGCRHCAGNEKKTTEQFKKEVFEQVGNEYTVRSKYLGSHKDITMYHLSCGKEYTVKPYNFINNRRRCPHCFRNIRKTTQQFKEKVYELVGYEYKVLGEYQGTDEKIEMLHTSCGNIYNATPYHFIHRHQRCPECFGNKKRTNEEFLEEIRNLTGNEYTFLEEYVNTNTPLNLIHNICEHVFKVRPTDFIHKASRCPKCKKNIKLTFEEFKNRVFDLVGDEYTPSGEYINSNTHLMMAHHVCNTIYPVTPAKFLSGRRCPTCFGKHQKSTKEFKEEVYDLVGDEYEVIGEYVNSQEKIMMRHNVCGCEYPVLPSMFLHRSRCPNCFGNEKKTTEQFKQEVYDLVGDEYSVIEEYSGASNYIRMKHNVCRHEYSIVAVSFLRGTRCAQCKESKGERLINQILADKGIKFQRQYKFDKCRHINPLPFDFAIFKDEQVAALIEFQGRQHYQPIDYFGGESAFAETQIRDEIKKDFCKKMDIPLFIIPHWEYESLEQLLQEKLTMLNF
;
A
#
# COMPACT_ATOMS: atom_id res chain seq x y z
N MET A 1 53.62 -5.63 -44.40
CA MET A 1 52.98 -4.48 -45.10
C MET A 1 54.07 -3.63 -45.71
N LYS A 2 53.96 -3.29 -47.00
CA LYS A 2 54.90 -2.40 -47.69
C LYS A 2 54.94 -1.05 -46.97
N LYS A 3 56.12 -0.51 -46.69
CA LYS A 3 56.29 0.80 -46.04
C LYS A 3 55.85 1.89 -47.02
N LYS A 4 54.85 2.70 -46.66
CA LYS A 4 54.37 3.82 -47.50
C LYS A 4 55.51 4.80 -47.79
N THR A 5 55.50 5.43 -48.95
CA THR A 5 56.39 6.56 -49.26
C THR A 5 55.91 7.83 -48.57
N HIS A 6 56.75 8.87 -48.52
CA HIS A 6 56.37 10.15 -47.91
C HIS A 6 55.21 10.82 -48.64
N LEU A 7 55.19 10.77 -49.99
CA LEU A 7 54.08 11.30 -50.78
C LEU A 7 52.77 10.55 -50.55
N GLU A 8 52.81 9.22 -50.48
CA GLU A 8 51.61 8.43 -50.19
C GLU A 8 51.03 8.77 -48.81
N PHE A 9 51.88 9.04 -47.82
CA PHE A 9 51.43 9.46 -46.49
C PHE A 9 50.87 10.89 -46.48
N LEU A 10 51.46 11.83 -47.23
CA LEU A 10 50.97 13.21 -47.33
C LEU A 10 49.56 13.29 -47.91
N VAL A 11 49.27 12.53 -48.97
CA VAL A 11 47.93 12.50 -49.58
C VAL A 11 46.88 11.96 -48.60
N GLU A 12 47.22 10.91 -47.85
CA GLU A 12 46.31 10.40 -46.79
C GLU A 12 46.18 11.35 -45.60
N PHE A 13 47.25 12.04 -45.23
CA PHE A 13 47.25 13.03 -44.15
C PHE A 13 46.27 14.17 -44.45
N GLU A 14 46.35 14.75 -45.66
CA GLU A 14 45.44 15.81 -46.10
C GLU A 14 43.99 15.32 -46.20
N ALA A 15 43.77 14.09 -46.68
CA ALA A 15 42.44 13.51 -46.77
C ALA A 15 41.76 13.29 -45.39
N ILE A 16 42.55 13.02 -44.34
CA ILE A 16 42.02 12.69 -43.00
C ILE A 16 41.83 13.93 -42.12
N LEU A 17 42.85 14.80 -42.06
CA LEU A 17 42.83 15.97 -41.17
C LEU A 17 42.39 17.25 -41.86
N GLY A 18 42.38 17.28 -43.19
CA GLY A 18 41.97 18.45 -43.99
C GLY A 18 43.01 19.56 -44.03
N PRO A 19 42.69 20.69 -44.70
CA PRO A 19 43.64 21.79 -44.95
C PRO A 19 44.03 22.59 -43.70
N GLU A 20 43.37 22.33 -42.57
CA GLU A 20 43.61 22.97 -41.28
C GLU A 20 44.89 22.47 -40.58
N TYR A 21 45.51 21.40 -41.08
CA TYR A 21 46.73 20.81 -40.52
C TYR A 21 47.86 20.82 -41.55
N GLU A 22 49.09 21.04 -41.09
CA GLU A 22 50.30 21.10 -41.90
C GLU A 22 51.36 20.14 -41.35
N LEU A 23 51.91 19.28 -42.22
CA LEU A 23 52.97 18.36 -41.85
C LEU A 23 54.34 19.05 -42.02
N LEU A 24 55.10 19.20 -40.94
CA LEU A 24 56.37 19.93 -40.91
C LEU A 24 57.61 19.03 -41.00
N SER A 25 57.46 17.71 -41.00
CA SER A 25 58.60 16.77 -41.03
C SER A 25 58.36 15.59 -41.95
N GLU A 26 59.44 15.05 -42.53
CA GLU A 26 59.39 13.88 -43.41
C GLU A 26 58.90 12.60 -42.71
N TYR A 27 58.16 11.79 -43.46
CA TYR A 27 57.65 10.51 -42.99
C TYR A 27 58.72 9.41 -43.06
N ALA A 28 59.17 8.95 -41.90
CA ALA A 28 60.19 7.88 -41.79
C ALA A 28 59.63 6.50 -41.39
N GLY A 29 58.30 6.34 -41.30
CA GLY A 29 57.60 5.10 -40.94
C GLY A 29 56.47 5.31 -39.92
N SER A 30 55.54 4.35 -39.81
CA SER A 30 54.28 4.52 -39.07
C SER A 30 54.42 4.75 -37.55
N GLN A 31 55.53 4.29 -36.97
CA GLN A 31 55.83 4.39 -35.54
C GLN A 31 56.85 5.51 -35.21
N LYS A 32 57.44 6.16 -36.22
CA LYS A 32 58.35 7.30 -36.00
C LYS A 32 57.54 8.58 -35.97
N GLN A 33 57.74 9.42 -34.95
CA GLN A 33 56.99 10.66 -34.78
C GLN A 33 57.24 11.63 -35.93
N VAL A 34 56.19 12.36 -36.31
CA VAL A 34 56.23 13.47 -37.24
C VAL A 34 55.71 14.74 -36.54
N LYS A 35 56.24 15.90 -36.95
CA LYS A 35 55.82 17.21 -36.47
C LYS A 35 54.64 17.72 -37.30
N VAL A 36 53.55 18.07 -36.62
CA VAL A 36 52.33 18.59 -37.25
C VAL A 36 51.98 19.93 -36.62
N LYS A 37 51.58 20.90 -37.45
CA LYS A 37 51.06 22.19 -37.04
C LYS A 37 49.56 22.26 -37.30
N HIS A 38 48.78 22.67 -36.29
CA HIS A 38 47.35 22.96 -36.48
C HIS A 38 47.18 24.46 -36.75
N LYS A 39 46.84 24.82 -37.99
CA LYS A 39 46.79 26.23 -38.44
C LYS A 39 45.78 27.09 -37.68
N VAL A 40 44.71 26.49 -37.14
CA VAL A 40 43.65 27.23 -36.43
C VAL A 40 44.07 27.67 -35.03
N CYS A 41 44.88 26.87 -34.31
CA CYS A 41 45.36 27.24 -32.97
C CYS A 41 46.87 27.49 -32.88
N ASP A 42 47.54 27.51 -34.03
CA ASP A 42 48.97 27.73 -34.24
C ASP A 42 49.92 26.78 -33.45
N GLU A 43 49.39 25.68 -32.93
CA GLU A 43 50.13 24.72 -32.09
C GLU A 43 50.92 23.74 -32.95
N ILE A 44 52.20 23.54 -32.61
CA ILE A 44 53.09 22.53 -33.22
C ILE A 44 53.31 21.39 -32.23
N TYR A 45 52.99 20.16 -32.62
CA TYR A 45 53.14 18.99 -31.76
C TYR A 45 53.67 17.77 -32.52
N GLU A 46 54.26 16.84 -31.77
CA GLU A 46 54.79 15.58 -32.29
C GLU A 46 53.80 14.44 -32.11
N VAL A 47 53.53 13.70 -33.19
CA VAL A 47 52.56 12.60 -33.18
C VAL A 47 53.03 11.50 -34.12
N THR A 48 52.70 10.24 -33.83
CA THR A 48 52.99 9.14 -34.75
C THR A 48 51.99 9.12 -35.91
N PRO A 49 52.43 8.83 -37.14
CA PRO A 49 51.55 8.67 -38.31
C PRO A 49 50.35 7.73 -38.08
N ASP A 50 50.55 6.64 -37.34
CA ASP A 50 49.47 5.71 -36.98
C ASP A 50 48.37 6.37 -36.12
N HIS A 51 48.72 7.29 -35.21
CA HIS A 51 47.74 8.06 -34.44
C HIS A 51 46.96 9.06 -35.30
N ILE A 52 47.59 9.63 -36.34
CA ILE A 52 46.92 10.52 -37.30
C ILE A 52 45.90 9.72 -38.12
N LEU A 53 46.28 8.54 -38.62
CA LEU A 53 45.38 7.65 -39.37
C LEU A 53 44.15 7.23 -38.55
N ARG A 54 44.28 7.17 -37.22
CA ARG A 54 43.18 6.93 -36.27
C ARG A 54 42.35 8.18 -35.93
N LYS A 55 42.48 9.27 -36.70
CA LYS A 55 41.70 10.51 -36.61
C LYS A 55 41.82 11.28 -35.29
N ARG A 56 42.96 11.18 -34.57
CA ARG A 56 43.19 12.00 -33.37
C ARG A 56 43.56 13.44 -33.76
N LYS A 57 42.77 14.39 -33.27
CA LYS A 57 42.90 15.84 -33.54
C LYS A 57 43.88 16.54 -32.59
N CYS A 58 44.15 17.82 -32.84
CA CYS A 58 45.06 18.66 -32.06
C CYS A 58 44.81 18.56 -30.54
N PRO A 59 45.84 18.26 -29.72
CA PRO A 59 45.69 18.12 -28.27
C PRO A 59 45.34 19.42 -27.54
N ASN A 60 45.57 20.59 -28.13
CA ASN A 60 45.20 21.88 -27.52
C ASN A 60 43.71 22.21 -27.75
N CYS A 61 43.17 21.87 -28.93
CA CYS A 61 41.75 22.06 -29.26
C CYS A 61 40.83 20.95 -28.74
N PHE A 62 41.34 19.72 -28.63
CA PHE A 62 40.55 18.53 -28.31
C PHE A 62 41.07 17.74 -27.09
N GLY A 63 42.15 18.18 -26.46
CA GLY A 63 42.63 17.63 -25.19
C GLY A 63 42.08 18.40 -23.99
N ASN A 64 41.82 17.70 -22.88
CA ASN A 64 41.36 18.31 -21.64
C ASN A 64 42.45 19.23 -21.07
N LYS A 65 42.28 20.55 -21.15
CA LYS A 65 43.11 21.52 -20.42
C LYS A 65 43.05 21.20 -18.91
N LYS A 66 44.20 21.17 -18.25
CA LYS A 66 44.27 20.97 -16.78
C LYS A 66 43.61 22.16 -16.10
N LYS A 67 42.60 21.91 -15.25
CA LYS A 67 41.92 22.93 -14.44
C LYS A 67 42.92 23.59 -13.48
N THR A 68 42.81 24.90 -13.27
CA THR A 68 43.55 25.61 -12.21
C THR A 68 42.83 25.49 -10.87
N THR A 69 43.52 25.73 -9.74
CA THR A 69 42.89 25.72 -8.39
C THR A 69 41.71 26.68 -8.30
N LYS A 70 41.80 27.87 -8.90
CA LYS A 70 40.69 28.84 -8.95
C LYS A 70 39.47 28.30 -9.72
N GLN A 71 39.70 27.62 -10.85
CA GLN A 71 38.63 27.01 -11.63
C GLN A 71 37.96 25.86 -10.89
N PHE A 72 38.74 25.05 -10.16
CA PHE A 72 38.20 23.97 -9.33
C PHE A 72 37.35 24.49 -8.17
N ILE A 73 37.80 25.54 -7.48
CA ILE A 73 37.03 26.17 -6.39
C ILE A 73 35.69 26.71 -6.90
N ALA A 74 35.68 27.41 -8.05
CA ALA A 74 34.45 27.94 -8.64
C ALA A 74 33.45 26.83 -9.02
N GLU A 75 33.94 25.69 -9.52
CA GLU A 75 33.10 24.53 -9.86
C GLU A 75 32.58 23.81 -8.62
N LEU A 76 33.40 23.71 -7.56
CA LEU A 76 32.97 23.15 -6.28
C LEU A 76 31.89 24.03 -5.62
N GLU A 77 32.04 25.34 -5.70
CA GLU A 77 31.04 26.30 -5.19
C GLU A 77 29.73 26.21 -5.98
N ASN A 78 29.79 26.03 -7.30
CA ASN A 78 28.58 25.81 -8.11
C ASN A 78 27.86 24.50 -7.76
N ASN A 79 28.60 23.42 -7.47
CA ASN A 79 28.00 22.11 -7.17
C ASN A 79 27.55 21.98 -5.70
N SER A 80 28.20 22.68 -4.78
CA SER A 80 27.97 22.54 -3.33
C SER A 80 28.20 23.88 -2.61
N PRO A 81 27.35 24.89 -2.86
CA PRO A 81 27.57 26.26 -2.43
C PRO A 81 27.66 26.38 -0.92
N GLY A 82 28.71 27.04 -0.43
CA GLY A 82 28.94 27.32 0.98
C GLY A 82 29.12 26.09 1.88
N GLN A 83 29.39 24.90 1.32
CA GLN A 83 29.53 23.68 2.12
C GLN A 83 30.98 23.34 2.49
N PHE A 84 31.94 23.70 1.64
CA PHE A 84 33.33 23.27 1.79
C PHE A 84 34.32 24.43 1.62
N GLU A 85 35.36 24.44 2.44
CA GLU A 85 36.52 25.32 2.36
C GLU A 85 37.72 24.51 1.84
N VAL A 86 38.33 24.94 0.74
CA VAL A 86 39.51 24.29 0.15
C VAL A 86 40.78 24.83 0.82
N ILE A 87 41.53 23.96 1.51
CA ILE A 87 42.75 24.34 2.24
C ILE A 87 44.00 24.06 1.40
N GLY A 88 44.02 22.93 0.66
CA GLY A 88 45.16 22.53 -0.17
C GLY A 88 45.07 22.98 -1.62
N GLU A 89 46.22 23.02 -2.32
CA GLU A 89 46.27 23.29 -3.75
C GLU A 89 45.73 22.12 -4.60
N TYR A 90 45.01 22.44 -5.67
CA TYR A 90 44.58 21.45 -6.66
C TYR A 90 45.70 21.21 -7.68
N LEU A 91 46.27 20.01 -7.69
CA LEU A 91 47.28 19.60 -8.68
C LEU A 91 46.65 18.95 -9.91
N ASN A 92 45.77 17.96 -9.70
CA ASN A 92 45.02 17.27 -10.74
C ASN A 92 43.89 16.44 -10.12
N SER A 93 42.98 15.90 -10.94
CA SER A 93 41.79 15.16 -10.49
C SER A 93 42.07 13.84 -9.76
N LYS A 94 43.31 13.33 -9.80
CA LYS A 94 43.74 12.05 -9.22
C LYS A 94 44.62 12.21 -7.97
N THR A 95 45.11 13.41 -7.68
CA THR A 95 45.87 13.69 -6.45
C THR A 95 44.91 14.15 -5.36
N LYS A 96 45.06 13.60 -4.16
CA LYS A 96 44.23 14.00 -3.01
C LYS A 96 44.55 15.43 -2.59
N MET A 97 43.52 16.17 -2.20
CA MET A 97 43.63 17.53 -1.67
C MET A 97 42.87 17.66 -0.36
N GLU A 98 43.25 18.64 0.44
CA GLU A 98 42.69 18.86 1.77
C GLU A 98 41.55 19.87 1.72
N ILE A 99 40.39 19.47 2.27
CA ILE A 99 39.19 20.31 2.36
C ILE A 99 38.59 20.23 3.76
N LYS A 100 37.87 21.29 4.16
CA LYS A 100 37.15 21.39 5.42
C LYS A 100 35.66 21.57 5.16
N HIS A 101 34.82 20.80 5.83
CA HIS A 101 33.37 20.95 5.73
C HIS A 101 32.88 22.00 6.72
N LEU A 102 32.26 23.07 6.23
CA LEU A 102 31.90 24.24 7.05
C LEU A 102 30.86 23.91 8.13
N LYS A 103 29.92 22.99 7.87
CA LYS A 103 28.87 22.63 8.85
C LYS A 103 29.37 21.78 10.02
N CYS A 104 30.35 20.89 9.82
CA CYS A 104 30.84 20.00 10.89
C CYS A 104 32.28 20.29 11.34
N GLY A 105 32.97 21.22 10.70
CA GLY A 105 34.34 21.64 11.04
C GLY A 105 35.44 20.63 10.71
N VAL A 106 35.11 19.44 10.21
CA VAL A 106 36.09 18.36 9.96
C VAL A 106 36.89 18.62 8.68
N THR A 107 38.21 18.59 8.81
CA THR A 107 39.18 18.63 7.71
C THR A 107 39.58 17.21 7.29
N ARG A 108 39.66 16.93 5.97
CA ARG A 108 40.06 15.63 5.43
C ARG A 108 40.66 15.71 4.03
N LEU A 109 41.42 14.68 3.68
CA LEU A 109 41.93 14.44 2.33
C LEU A 109 40.86 13.79 1.43
N VAL A 110 40.59 14.39 0.28
CA VAL A 110 39.62 13.90 -0.72
C VAL A 110 40.20 13.89 -2.12
N TRP A 111 39.66 13.04 -2.99
CA TRP A 111 39.92 13.14 -4.43
C TRP A 111 39.04 14.24 -5.05
N PRO A 112 39.61 15.16 -5.85
CA PRO A 112 38.86 16.27 -6.43
C PRO A 112 37.67 15.84 -7.29
N ASN A 113 37.80 14.73 -8.04
CA ASN A 113 36.70 14.24 -8.88
C ASN A 113 35.55 13.63 -8.05
N ASP A 114 35.86 13.04 -6.88
CA ASP A 114 34.86 12.42 -6.02
C ASP A 114 34.02 13.47 -5.31
N ILE A 115 34.64 14.58 -4.86
CA ILE A 115 33.91 15.65 -4.18
C ILE A 115 33.01 16.41 -5.16
N LEU A 116 33.44 16.63 -6.40
CA LEU A 116 32.60 17.22 -7.45
C LEU A 116 31.38 16.36 -7.82
N ARG A 117 31.50 15.03 -7.78
CA ARG A 117 30.41 14.10 -8.16
C ARG A 117 29.47 13.75 -7.01
N ASN A 118 30.00 13.54 -5.81
CA ASN A 118 29.26 12.95 -4.69
C ASN A 118 28.97 13.92 -3.53
N GLY A 119 29.34 15.20 -3.64
CA GLY A 119 28.79 16.38 -2.94
C GLY A 119 28.61 16.36 -1.42
N GLY A 120 29.03 15.31 -0.70
CA GLY A 120 28.61 15.05 0.67
C GLY A 120 29.76 14.85 1.64
N CYS A 121 29.60 15.39 2.85
CA CYS A 121 30.50 15.10 3.96
C CYS A 121 30.25 13.68 4.49
N ARG A 122 31.22 12.76 4.31
CA ARG A 122 31.12 11.37 4.78
C ARG A 122 30.95 11.24 6.30
N HIS A 123 31.42 12.22 7.06
CA HIS A 123 31.22 12.29 8.51
C HIS A 123 29.74 12.58 8.85
N CYS A 124 29.12 13.53 8.15
CA CYS A 124 27.69 13.81 8.30
C CYS A 124 26.79 12.68 7.74
N ALA A 125 27.29 11.89 6.79
CA ALA A 125 26.59 10.76 6.18
C ALA A 125 26.69 9.44 6.99
N GLY A 126 27.20 9.48 8.24
CA GLY A 126 27.12 8.34 9.17
C GLY A 126 28.06 7.16 8.90
N ASN A 127 29.17 7.37 8.16
CA ASN A 127 30.12 6.30 7.81
C ASN A 127 31.28 6.12 8.81
N GLU A 128 31.13 6.56 10.06
CA GLU A 128 32.07 6.20 11.13
C GLU A 128 31.85 4.76 11.60
N LYS A 129 32.94 4.04 11.85
CA LYS A 129 32.86 2.65 12.33
C LYS A 129 32.25 2.65 13.73
N LYS A 130 31.10 1.98 13.89
CA LYS A 130 30.42 1.78 15.17
C LYS A 130 31.39 1.22 16.22
N THR A 131 31.27 1.69 17.46
CA THR A 131 31.96 1.08 18.61
C THR A 131 31.30 -0.24 19.02
N THR A 132 31.99 -1.08 19.81
CA THR A 132 31.41 -2.33 20.32
C THR A 132 30.14 -2.09 21.15
N GLU A 133 30.11 -1.02 21.95
CA GLU A 133 28.92 -0.67 22.76
C GLU A 133 27.75 -0.19 21.90
N GLN A 134 28.02 0.59 20.85
CA GLN A 134 26.98 0.97 19.90
C GLN A 134 26.41 -0.26 19.17
N PHE A 135 27.25 -1.24 18.80
CA PHE A 135 26.78 -2.48 18.20
C PHE A 135 25.97 -3.34 19.17
N LYS A 136 26.37 -3.44 20.45
CA LYS A 136 25.58 -4.12 21.49
C LYS A 136 24.19 -3.51 21.64
N LYS A 137 24.10 -2.17 21.65
CA LYS A 137 22.81 -1.46 21.71
C LYS A 137 21.92 -1.78 20.50
N GLU A 138 22.49 -1.81 19.30
CA GLU A 138 21.77 -2.15 18.07
C GLU A 138 21.29 -3.62 18.04
N VAL A 139 22.10 -4.55 18.53
CA VAL A 139 21.67 -5.95 18.73
C VAL A 139 20.50 -5.99 19.70
N PHE A 140 20.59 -5.30 20.84
CA PHE A 140 19.51 -5.23 21.83
C PHE A 140 18.23 -4.61 21.26
N GLU A 141 18.32 -3.54 20.47
CA GLU A 141 17.15 -2.92 19.82
C GLU A 141 16.46 -3.87 18.82
N GLN A 142 17.20 -4.78 18.19
CA GLN A 142 16.63 -5.72 17.22
C GLN A 142 16.07 -7.02 17.81
N VAL A 143 16.73 -7.58 18.82
CA VAL A 143 16.42 -8.93 19.35
C VAL A 143 16.29 -8.97 20.88
N GLY A 144 16.32 -7.81 21.54
CA GLY A 144 16.25 -7.70 23.00
C GLY A 144 17.39 -8.44 23.69
N ASN A 145 17.08 -9.10 24.81
CA ASN A 145 18.03 -9.87 25.63
C ASN A 145 18.31 -11.29 25.10
N GLU A 146 17.83 -11.64 23.91
CA GLU A 146 17.98 -13.00 23.39
C GLU A 146 19.45 -13.32 23.05
N TYR A 147 20.25 -12.32 22.67
CA TYR A 147 21.65 -12.49 22.27
C TYR A 147 22.60 -11.56 23.04
N THR A 148 23.78 -12.07 23.40
CA THR A 148 24.87 -11.30 24.01
C THR A 148 26.10 -11.29 23.12
N VAL A 149 26.69 -10.11 22.91
CA VAL A 149 27.95 -9.97 22.16
C VAL A 149 29.13 -10.29 23.07
N ARG A 150 29.94 -11.31 22.73
CA ARG A 150 31.09 -11.76 23.54
C ARG A 150 32.42 -11.18 23.08
N SER A 151 32.59 -10.93 21.78
CA SER A 151 33.85 -10.42 21.24
C SER A 151 33.77 -8.95 20.81
N LYS A 152 34.94 -8.31 20.61
CA LYS A 152 35.04 -6.92 20.15
C LYS A 152 34.52 -6.78 18.72
N TYR A 153 33.79 -5.70 18.44
CA TYR A 153 33.36 -5.37 17.08
C TYR A 153 34.51 -4.75 16.29
N LEU A 154 34.89 -5.38 15.18
CA LEU A 154 35.98 -4.93 14.29
C LEU A 154 35.47 -4.37 12.95
N GLY A 155 34.16 -4.44 12.69
CA GLY A 155 33.50 -3.98 11.47
C GLY A 155 32.39 -4.93 10.99
N SER A 156 31.54 -4.44 10.09
CA SER A 156 30.29 -5.13 9.67
C SER A 156 30.52 -6.48 8.97
N HIS A 157 31.67 -6.66 8.33
CA HIS A 157 32.04 -7.87 7.57
C HIS A 157 33.11 -8.74 8.25
N LYS A 158 33.54 -8.37 9.46
CA LYS A 158 34.48 -9.17 10.28
C LYS A 158 33.69 -10.00 11.27
N ASP A 159 34.13 -11.22 11.55
CA ASP A 159 33.39 -12.13 12.42
C ASP A 159 33.33 -11.62 13.86
N ILE A 160 32.19 -11.85 14.51
CA ILE A 160 31.94 -11.53 15.90
C ILE A 160 31.35 -12.77 16.59
N THR A 161 31.73 -13.01 17.84
CA THR A 161 31.21 -14.10 18.66
C THR A 161 29.97 -13.62 19.41
N MET A 162 28.87 -14.35 19.22
CA MET A 162 27.58 -14.13 19.84
C MET A 162 27.23 -15.30 20.76
N TYR A 163 26.58 -15.02 21.87
CA TYR A 163 25.98 -16.00 22.78
C TYR A 163 24.46 -15.91 22.68
N HIS A 164 23.77 -17.03 22.49
CA HIS A 164 22.31 -17.08 22.42
C HIS A 164 21.75 -17.62 23.74
N LEU A 165 21.01 -16.80 24.48
CA LEU A 165 20.53 -17.15 25.83
C LEU A 165 19.58 -18.35 25.81
N SER A 166 18.76 -18.52 24.78
CA SER A 166 17.74 -19.58 24.76
C SER A 166 18.31 -20.98 24.53
N CYS A 167 19.41 -21.13 23.77
CA CYS A 167 20.07 -22.43 23.60
C CYS A 167 21.39 -22.57 24.37
N GLY A 168 21.84 -21.50 25.02
CA GLY A 168 23.07 -21.49 25.81
C GLY A 168 24.36 -21.71 25.00
N LYS A 169 24.34 -21.52 23.66
CA LYS A 169 25.50 -21.77 22.79
C LYS A 169 26.16 -20.50 22.29
N GLU A 170 27.48 -20.54 22.20
CA GLU A 170 28.31 -19.53 21.53
C GLU A 170 28.54 -19.90 20.07
N TYR A 171 28.46 -18.92 19.18
CA TYR A 171 28.71 -19.11 17.75
C TYR A 171 29.26 -17.83 17.10
N THR A 172 29.91 -17.98 15.95
CA THR A 172 30.47 -16.86 15.19
C THR A 172 29.55 -16.45 14.04
N VAL A 173 29.42 -15.14 13.81
CA VAL A 173 28.63 -14.58 12.72
C VAL A 173 29.21 -13.24 12.27
N LYS A 174 28.93 -12.82 11.04
CA LYS A 174 29.24 -11.46 10.59
C LYS A 174 28.15 -10.50 11.09
N PRO A 175 28.48 -9.35 11.71
CA PRO A 175 27.51 -8.36 12.17
C PRO A 175 26.49 -7.95 11.09
N TYR A 176 26.93 -7.74 9.85
CA TYR A 176 26.04 -7.46 8.71
C TYR A 176 25.01 -8.58 8.49
N ASN A 177 25.42 -9.84 8.60
CA ASN A 177 24.51 -10.97 8.42
C ASN A 177 23.51 -11.09 9.58
N PHE A 178 23.93 -10.71 10.78
CA PHE A 178 23.08 -10.73 11.97
C PHE A 178 22.01 -9.62 11.92
N ILE A 179 22.41 -8.38 11.59
CA ILE A 179 21.51 -7.21 11.57
C ILE A 179 20.68 -7.13 10.28
N ASN A 180 21.31 -7.21 9.10
CA ASN A 180 20.62 -6.97 7.83
C ASN A 180 20.00 -8.25 7.25
N ASN A 181 20.75 -9.35 7.23
CA ASN A 181 20.25 -10.63 6.68
C ASN A 181 19.48 -11.48 7.70
N ARG A 182 19.31 -10.98 8.92
CA ARG A 182 18.59 -11.63 10.03
C ARG A 182 19.00 -13.10 10.27
N ARG A 183 20.25 -13.48 9.99
CA ARG A 183 20.75 -14.82 10.29
C ARG A 183 20.98 -14.95 11.81
N ARG A 184 20.08 -15.69 12.45
CA ARG A 184 20.04 -15.97 13.89
C ARG A 184 20.92 -17.17 14.26
N CYS A 185 20.86 -17.61 15.52
CA CYS A 185 21.67 -18.71 16.02
C CYS A 185 21.56 -19.95 15.10
N PRO A 186 22.66 -20.44 14.51
CA PRO A 186 22.64 -21.60 13.64
C PRO A 186 22.24 -22.88 14.39
N HIS A 187 22.36 -22.91 15.72
CA HIS A 187 21.91 -24.03 16.56
C HIS A 187 20.40 -24.01 16.86
N CYS A 188 19.73 -22.85 16.73
CA CYS A 188 18.27 -22.75 16.89
C CYS A 188 17.55 -22.77 15.53
N PHE A 189 18.23 -22.32 14.48
CA PHE A 189 17.75 -22.43 13.10
C PHE A 189 17.94 -23.85 12.52
N ARG A 190 18.73 -24.70 13.18
CA ARG A 190 18.84 -26.13 12.88
C ARG A 190 18.62 -26.95 14.15
N ASN A 191 17.41 -27.48 14.28
CA ASN A 191 17.00 -28.56 15.20
C ASN A 191 16.91 -28.25 16.70
N ILE A 192 15.76 -27.71 17.12
CA ILE A 192 15.05 -28.26 18.28
C ILE A 192 13.76 -28.88 17.73
N ARG A 193 13.64 -30.22 17.79
CA ARG A 193 12.40 -30.92 17.40
C ARG A 193 11.31 -30.48 18.39
N LYS A 194 10.22 -29.89 17.88
CA LYS A 194 9.01 -29.63 18.69
C LYS A 194 8.48 -30.97 19.23
N THR A 195 7.91 -30.97 20.43
CA THR A 195 7.18 -32.16 20.91
C THR A 195 5.84 -32.28 20.20
N THR A 196 5.24 -33.48 20.17
CA THR A 196 3.90 -33.70 19.60
C THR A 196 2.84 -32.77 20.23
N GLN A 197 2.97 -32.47 21.52
CA GLN A 197 2.06 -31.57 22.23
C GLN A 197 2.19 -30.12 21.76
N GLN A 198 3.41 -29.61 21.62
CA GLN A 198 3.67 -28.26 21.11
C GLN A 198 3.20 -28.09 19.66
N PHE A 199 3.25 -29.15 18.85
CA PHE A 199 2.70 -29.12 17.50
C PHE A 199 1.16 -29.06 17.50
N LYS A 200 0.50 -29.84 18.37
CA LYS A 200 -0.96 -29.80 18.55
C LYS A 200 -1.46 -28.42 18.95
N GLU A 201 -0.83 -27.80 19.94
CA GLU A 201 -1.12 -26.42 20.36
C GLU A 201 -0.95 -25.44 19.20
N LYS A 202 0.11 -25.58 18.39
CA LYS A 202 0.34 -24.69 17.26
C LYS A 202 -0.68 -24.85 16.13
N VAL A 203 -1.16 -26.07 15.87
CA VAL A 203 -2.25 -26.32 14.92
C VAL A 203 -3.54 -25.68 15.45
N TYR A 204 -3.84 -25.85 16.73
CA TYR A 204 -5.01 -25.25 17.36
C TYR A 204 -5.00 -23.71 17.29
N GLU A 205 -3.86 -23.05 17.58
CA GLU A 205 -3.73 -21.60 17.42
C GLU A 205 -4.00 -21.11 15.99
N LEU A 206 -3.71 -21.93 14.97
CA LEU A 206 -3.81 -21.53 13.57
C LEU A 206 -5.20 -21.73 12.97
N VAL A 207 -5.90 -22.81 13.35
CA VAL A 207 -7.16 -23.23 12.71
C VAL A 207 -8.23 -23.65 13.71
N GLY A 208 -8.02 -23.45 15.02
CA GLY A 208 -8.95 -23.82 16.07
C GLY A 208 -9.27 -25.32 16.07
N TYR A 209 -10.55 -25.65 16.28
CA TYR A 209 -11.06 -27.03 16.30
C TYR A 209 -11.31 -27.62 14.90
N GLU A 210 -10.99 -26.90 13.83
CA GLU A 210 -11.24 -27.34 12.46
C GLU A 210 -10.34 -28.53 12.07
N TYR A 211 -9.17 -28.69 12.70
CA TYR A 211 -8.27 -29.81 12.44
C TYR A 211 -7.81 -30.50 13.73
N LYS A 212 -7.81 -31.83 13.72
CA LYS A 212 -7.32 -32.66 14.83
C LYS A 212 -6.10 -33.47 14.38
N VAL A 213 -5.00 -33.36 15.11
CA VAL A 213 -3.78 -34.17 14.86
C VAL A 213 -3.94 -35.54 15.52
N LEU A 214 -3.92 -36.60 14.72
CA LEU A 214 -4.07 -37.99 15.18
C LEU A 214 -2.71 -38.68 15.37
N GLY A 215 -1.72 -38.36 14.54
CA GLY A 215 -0.39 -38.96 14.59
C GLY A 215 0.59 -38.32 15.59
N GLU A 216 1.76 -38.93 15.70
CA GLU A 216 2.91 -38.39 16.45
C GLU A 216 3.80 -37.51 15.59
N TYR A 217 4.30 -36.41 16.16
CA TYR A 217 5.16 -35.48 15.44
C TYR A 217 6.62 -35.97 15.46
N GLN A 218 7.12 -36.40 14.30
CA GLN A 218 8.50 -36.89 14.16
C GLN A 218 9.46 -35.86 13.54
N GLY A 219 8.94 -34.83 12.86
CA GLY A 219 9.73 -33.80 12.20
C GLY A 219 8.88 -32.82 11.38
N THR A 220 9.51 -31.77 10.82
CA THR A 220 8.82 -30.74 10.01
C THR A 220 8.35 -31.26 8.65
N ASP A 221 9.12 -32.19 8.08
CA ASP A 221 8.92 -32.69 6.72
C ASP A 221 8.32 -34.11 6.69
N GLU A 222 8.32 -34.79 7.84
CA GLU A 222 7.68 -36.10 8.02
C GLU A 222 6.17 -35.96 8.05
N LYS A 223 5.46 -36.84 7.33
CA LYS A 223 4.00 -36.79 7.25
C LYS A 223 3.38 -37.17 8.59
N ILE A 224 2.35 -36.43 8.99
CA ILE A 224 1.54 -36.68 10.18
C ILE A 224 0.07 -36.82 9.78
N GLU A 225 -0.63 -37.73 10.45
CA GLU A 225 -2.05 -37.96 10.20
C GLU A 225 -2.90 -36.88 10.87
N MET A 226 -3.79 -36.26 10.09
CA MET A 226 -4.67 -35.18 10.50
C MET A 226 -6.10 -35.46 10.05
N LEU A 227 -7.07 -35.10 10.90
CA LEU A 227 -8.49 -35.14 10.64
C LEU A 227 -9.01 -33.71 10.43
N HIS A 228 -9.69 -33.45 9.31
CA HIS A 228 -10.47 -32.24 9.12
C HIS A 228 -11.87 -32.45 9.69
N THR A 229 -12.23 -31.75 10.76
CA THR A 229 -13.48 -32.04 11.50
C THR A 229 -14.73 -31.65 10.74
N SER A 230 -14.67 -30.71 9.80
CA SER A 230 -15.86 -30.28 9.05
C SER A 230 -16.25 -31.22 7.91
N CYS A 231 -15.29 -31.89 7.23
CA CYS A 231 -15.60 -32.89 6.22
C CYS A 231 -15.38 -34.35 6.67
N GLY A 232 -14.77 -34.56 7.84
CA GLY A 232 -14.48 -35.89 8.38
C GLY A 232 -13.29 -36.60 7.71
N ASN A 233 -12.59 -35.97 6.77
CA ASN A 233 -11.50 -36.61 6.03
C ASN A 233 -10.23 -36.75 6.88
N ILE A 234 -9.65 -37.95 6.88
CA ILE A 234 -8.37 -38.26 7.51
C ILE A 234 -7.30 -38.34 6.43
N TYR A 235 -6.25 -37.54 6.55
CA TYR A 235 -5.19 -37.47 5.54
C TYR A 235 -3.81 -37.22 6.14
N ASN A 236 -2.79 -37.59 5.37
CA ASN A 236 -1.39 -37.40 5.74
C ASN A 236 -0.91 -36.02 5.28
N ALA A 237 -0.66 -35.12 6.22
CA ALA A 237 -0.18 -33.77 5.97
C ALA A 237 1.31 -33.65 6.35
N THR A 238 2.06 -32.80 5.65
CA THR A 238 3.40 -32.41 6.10
C THR A 238 3.29 -31.21 7.04
N PRO A 239 3.77 -31.27 8.30
CA PRO A 239 3.70 -30.15 9.26
C PRO A 239 4.19 -28.81 8.72
N TYR A 240 5.31 -28.80 8.00
CA TYR A 240 5.87 -27.60 7.38
C TYR A 240 4.90 -26.98 6.35
N HIS A 241 4.31 -27.79 5.47
CA HIS A 241 3.34 -27.31 4.48
C HIS A 241 2.02 -26.87 5.11
N PHE A 242 1.56 -27.56 6.14
CA PHE A 242 0.34 -27.21 6.86
C PHE A 242 0.45 -25.84 7.55
N ILE A 243 1.58 -25.60 8.24
CA ILE A 243 1.84 -24.35 8.98
C ILE A 243 2.21 -23.21 8.04
N HIS A 244 3.16 -23.41 7.12
CA HIS A 244 3.79 -22.32 6.38
C HIS A 244 3.30 -22.15 4.94
N ARG A 245 2.80 -23.21 4.30
CA ARG A 245 2.26 -23.14 2.92
C ARG A 245 0.74 -23.13 2.88
N HIS A 246 0.08 -23.10 4.04
CA HIS A 246 -1.36 -23.12 4.17
C HIS A 246 -2.03 -24.27 3.40
N GLN A 247 -1.34 -25.42 3.27
CA GLN A 247 -1.93 -26.59 2.63
C GLN A 247 -2.98 -27.19 3.58
N ARG A 248 -4.24 -27.13 3.16
CA ARG A 248 -5.42 -27.58 3.94
C ARG A 248 -5.90 -28.95 3.46
N CYS A 249 -7.02 -29.41 4.02
CA CYS A 249 -7.63 -30.69 3.67
C CYS A 249 -7.71 -30.88 2.14
N PRO A 250 -7.12 -31.95 1.59
CA PRO A 250 -7.09 -32.18 0.14
C PRO A 250 -8.47 -32.45 -0.45
N GLU A 251 -9.49 -32.77 0.34
CA GLU A 251 -10.87 -32.89 -0.17
C GLU A 251 -11.62 -31.56 -0.20
N CYS A 252 -11.33 -30.65 0.73
CA CYS A 252 -11.97 -29.34 0.80
C CYS A 252 -11.22 -28.25 0.01
N PHE A 253 -9.90 -28.38 -0.10
CA PHE A 253 -8.99 -27.42 -0.75
C PHE A 253 -8.18 -28.04 -1.90
N GLY A 254 -8.14 -29.36 -2.01
CA GLY A 254 -7.59 -30.01 -3.19
C GLY A 254 -8.66 -30.07 -4.27
N ASN A 255 -8.26 -29.75 -5.51
CA ASN A 255 -9.11 -30.00 -6.67
C ASN A 255 -9.50 -31.47 -6.68
N LYS A 256 -10.74 -31.79 -6.30
CA LYS A 256 -11.36 -33.06 -6.63
C LYS A 256 -11.11 -33.29 -8.12
N LYS A 257 -10.43 -34.37 -8.49
CA LYS A 257 -10.24 -34.70 -9.91
C LYS A 257 -11.64 -34.90 -10.48
N ARG A 258 -12.08 -33.95 -11.32
CA ARG A 258 -13.36 -34.03 -12.01
C ARG A 258 -13.36 -35.27 -12.87
N THR A 259 -14.46 -36.02 -12.84
CA THR A 259 -14.69 -37.06 -13.83
C THR A 259 -14.93 -36.42 -15.20
N ASN A 260 -14.82 -37.20 -16.29
CA ASN A 260 -15.10 -36.69 -17.63
C ASN A 260 -16.54 -36.15 -17.75
N GLU A 261 -17.50 -36.82 -17.11
CA GLU A 261 -18.91 -36.43 -17.09
C GLU A 261 -19.13 -35.11 -16.34
N GLU A 262 -18.55 -34.96 -15.15
CA GLU A 262 -18.64 -33.71 -14.37
C GLU A 262 -18.00 -32.53 -15.12
N PHE A 263 -16.89 -32.75 -15.83
CA PHE A 263 -16.24 -31.73 -16.63
C PHE A 263 -17.11 -31.30 -17.82
N LEU A 264 -17.70 -32.24 -18.55
CA LEU A 264 -18.58 -31.92 -19.69
C LEU A 264 -19.85 -31.18 -19.24
N GLU A 265 -20.41 -31.53 -18.07
CA GLU A 265 -21.56 -30.84 -17.50
C GLU A 265 -21.25 -29.39 -17.12
N GLU A 266 -20.07 -29.13 -16.54
CA GLU A 266 -19.62 -27.79 -16.21
C GLU A 266 -19.42 -26.92 -17.47
N ILE A 267 -18.88 -27.49 -18.55
CA ILE A 267 -18.73 -26.79 -19.83
C ILE A 267 -20.10 -26.48 -20.44
N ARG A 268 -21.05 -27.43 -20.38
CA ARG A 268 -22.44 -27.22 -20.82
C ARG A 268 -23.12 -26.11 -20.03
N ASN A 269 -22.92 -26.07 -18.70
CA ASN A 269 -23.44 -24.98 -17.88
C ASN A 269 -22.80 -23.62 -18.19
N LEU A 270 -21.52 -23.60 -18.59
CA LEU A 270 -20.78 -22.37 -18.90
C LEU A 270 -21.05 -21.80 -20.31
N THR A 271 -21.24 -22.67 -21.30
CA THR A 271 -21.28 -22.26 -22.72
C THR A 271 -22.45 -22.87 -23.50
N GLY A 272 -23.33 -23.60 -22.84
CA GLY A 272 -24.39 -24.37 -23.50
C GLY A 272 -23.81 -25.39 -24.48
N ASN A 273 -24.44 -25.52 -25.65
CA ASN A 273 -24.01 -26.39 -26.74
C ASN A 273 -23.08 -25.68 -27.74
N GLU A 274 -22.39 -24.60 -27.35
CA GLU A 274 -21.52 -23.84 -28.25
C GLU A 274 -20.21 -24.58 -28.58
N TYR A 275 -19.73 -25.43 -27.67
CA TYR A 275 -18.45 -26.15 -27.81
C TYR A 275 -18.61 -27.64 -27.54
N THR A 276 -17.96 -28.48 -28.35
CA THR A 276 -17.93 -29.94 -28.17
C THR A 276 -16.49 -30.41 -28.02
N PHE A 277 -16.16 -31.06 -26.91
CA PHE A 277 -14.85 -31.68 -26.71
C PHE A 277 -14.79 -33.03 -27.44
N LEU A 278 -13.71 -33.26 -28.20
CA LEU A 278 -13.50 -34.45 -29.04
C LEU A 278 -12.70 -35.55 -28.32
N GLU A 279 -12.16 -35.24 -27.15
CA GLU A 279 -11.29 -36.10 -26.36
C GLU A 279 -11.78 -36.17 -24.92
N GLU A 280 -11.51 -37.30 -24.26
CA GLU A 280 -11.83 -37.47 -22.84
C GLU A 280 -10.95 -36.60 -21.95
N TYR A 281 -11.56 -36.05 -20.90
CA TYR A 281 -10.88 -35.27 -19.90
C TYR A 281 -9.95 -36.14 -19.04
N VAL A 282 -8.65 -35.80 -19.06
CA VAL A 282 -7.63 -36.47 -18.24
C VAL A 282 -7.32 -35.69 -16.96
N ASN A 283 -7.05 -34.39 -17.09
CA ASN A 283 -6.79 -33.48 -15.98
C ASN A 283 -6.86 -32.01 -16.44
N THR A 284 -6.73 -31.08 -15.51
CA THR A 284 -6.85 -29.62 -15.71
C THR A 284 -5.79 -28.99 -16.62
N ASN A 285 -4.67 -29.68 -16.84
CA ASN A 285 -3.47 -29.16 -17.52
C ASN A 285 -3.18 -29.84 -18.86
N THR A 286 -3.72 -31.03 -19.12
CA THR A 286 -3.61 -31.71 -20.41
C THR A 286 -4.47 -30.99 -21.44
N PRO A 287 -3.90 -30.51 -22.56
CA PRO A 287 -4.70 -29.82 -23.57
C PRO A 287 -5.54 -30.82 -24.38
N LEU A 288 -6.82 -30.50 -24.59
CA LEU A 288 -7.81 -31.31 -25.30
C LEU A 288 -8.21 -30.64 -26.61
N ASN A 289 -8.55 -31.45 -27.61
CA ASN A 289 -9.18 -30.98 -28.85
C ASN A 289 -10.68 -30.74 -28.65
N LEU A 290 -11.17 -29.61 -29.16
CA LEU A 290 -12.59 -29.27 -29.20
C LEU A 290 -12.96 -28.59 -30.51
N ILE A 291 -14.25 -28.65 -30.85
CA ILE A 291 -14.86 -27.92 -31.96
C ILE A 291 -15.77 -26.81 -31.42
N HIS A 292 -15.67 -25.63 -32.01
CA HIS A 292 -16.66 -24.57 -31.83
C HIS A 292 -17.80 -24.81 -32.80
N ASN A 293 -18.97 -25.22 -32.30
CA ASN A 293 -20.09 -25.68 -33.13
C ASN A 293 -20.63 -24.57 -34.06
N ILE A 294 -20.41 -23.29 -33.75
CA ILE A 294 -20.87 -22.16 -34.57
C ILE A 294 -19.97 -21.93 -35.79
N CYS A 295 -18.63 -22.01 -35.63
CA CYS A 295 -17.69 -21.71 -36.73
C CYS A 295 -16.94 -22.94 -37.26
N GLU A 296 -17.31 -24.12 -36.77
CA GLU A 296 -16.78 -25.45 -37.07
C GLU A 296 -15.26 -25.56 -36.93
N HIS A 297 -14.64 -24.64 -36.18
CA HIS A 297 -13.20 -24.63 -36.02
C HIS A 297 -12.78 -25.60 -34.92
N VAL A 298 -11.93 -26.56 -35.30
CA VAL A 298 -11.26 -27.47 -34.36
C VAL A 298 -9.97 -26.82 -33.88
N PHE A 299 -9.80 -26.74 -32.56
CA PHE A 299 -8.59 -26.21 -31.94
C PHE A 299 -8.31 -26.89 -30.60
N LYS A 300 -7.11 -26.67 -30.05
CA LYS A 300 -6.65 -27.30 -28.80
C LYS A 300 -6.63 -26.30 -27.66
N VAL A 301 -7.15 -26.66 -26.49
CA VAL A 301 -7.17 -25.80 -25.29
C VAL A 301 -6.89 -26.60 -24.03
N ARG A 302 -6.30 -25.96 -23.01
CA ARG A 302 -6.24 -26.54 -21.66
C ARG A 302 -7.56 -26.31 -20.93
N PRO A 303 -8.11 -27.30 -20.22
CA PRO A 303 -9.34 -27.14 -19.44
C PRO A 303 -9.32 -25.94 -18.48
N THR A 304 -8.21 -25.72 -17.77
CA THR A 304 -8.03 -24.54 -16.90
C THR A 304 -8.08 -23.21 -17.64
N ASP A 305 -7.47 -23.14 -18.82
CA ASP A 305 -7.45 -21.92 -19.63
C ASP A 305 -8.83 -21.66 -20.26
N PHE A 306 -9.58 -22.70 -20.60
CA PHE A 306 -10.95 -22.58 -21.10
C PHE A 306 -11.90 -22.10 -20.01
N ILE A 307 -11.85 -22.68 -18.81
CA ILE A 307 -12.75 -22.32 -17.70
C ILE A 307 -12.38 -20.96 -17.11
N HIS A 308 -11.12 -20.73 -16.74
CA HIS A 308 -10.73 -19.56 -15.94
C HIS A 308 -10.17 -18.39 -16.75
N LYS A 309 -9.53 -18.64 -17.90
CA LYS A 309 -8.91 -17.57 -18.71
C LYS A 309 -9.73 -17.16 -19.93
N ALA A 310 -10.94 -17.71 -20.07
CA ALA A 310 -11.83 -17.47 -21.21
C ALA A 310 -11.13 -17.63 -22.57
N SER A 311 -10.27 -18.65 -22.69
CA SER A 311 -9.62 -19.01 -23.96
C SER A 311 -10.62 -19.69 -24.89
N ARG A 312 -11.46 -18.86 -25.53
CA ARG A 312 -12.48 -19.25 -26.52
C ARG A 312 -11.86 -19.45 -27.92
N CYS A 313 -12.70 -19.80 -28.90
CA CYS A 313 -12.29 -20.06 -30.27
C CYS A 313 -11.34 -18.98 -30.82
N PRO A 314 -10.08 -19.33 -31.17
CA PRO A 314 -9.10 -18.38 -31.68
C PRO A 314 -9.49 -17.79 -33.03
N LYS A 315 -10.26 -18.53 -33.84
CA LYS A 315 -10.83 -18.05 -35.12
C LYS A 315 -11.92 -16.98 -34.90
N CYS A 316 -12.73 -17.11 -33.84
CA CYS A 316 -13.69 -16.08 -33.46
C CYS A 316 -13.03 -14.88 -32.77
N LYS A 317 -11.91 -15.09 -32.05
CA LYS A 317 -11.15 -14.04 -31.36
C LYS A 317 -10.26 -13.21 -32.29
N LYS A 318 -9.89 -13.75 -33.46
CA LYS A 318 -9.17 -13.05 -34.53
C LYS A 318 -9.99 -13.06 -35.83
N ASN A 319 -10.74 -11.98 -36.07
CA ASN A 319 -11.40 -11.63 -37.33
C ASN A 319 -12.41 -12.65 -37.88
N ILE A 320 -13.69 -12.45 -37.55
CA ILE A 320 -14.76 -12.78 -38.49
C ILE A 320 -14.90 -11.59 -39.44
N LYS A 321 -14.69 -11.80 -40.75
CA LYS A 321 -15.25 -10.89 -41.77
C LYS A 321 -16.76 -11.06 -41.71
N LEU A 322 -17.45 -10.12 -41.07
CA LEU A 322 -18.90 -10.03 -41.10
C LEU A 322 -19.37 -10.02 -42.56
N THR A 323 -20.38 -10.81 -42.94
CA THR A 323 -20.98 -10.64 -44.27
C THR A 323 -21.83 -9.36 -44.31
N PHE A 324 -22.12 -8.83 -45.50
CA PHE A 324 -22.95 -7.62 -45.61
C PHE A 324 -24.36 -7.82 -45.06
N GLU A 325 -24.92 -9.03 -45.24
CA GLU A 325 -26.25 -9.39 -44.74
C GLU A 325 -26.27 -9.45 -43.21
N GLU A 326 -25.27 -10.07 -42.59
CA GLU A 326 -25.12 -10.09 -41.13
C GLU A 326 -24.87 -8.69 -40.55
N PHE A 327 -24.19 -7.81 -41.28
CA PHE A 327 -24.05 -6.41 -40.88
C PHE A 327 -25.38 -5.67 -40.89
N LYS A 328 -26.20 -5.85 -41.93
CA LYS A 328 -27.55 -5.26 -42.01
C LYS A 328 -28.42 -5.73 -40.87
N ASN A 329 -28.44 -7.04 -40.60
CA ASN A 329 -29.23 -7.60 -39.49
C ASN A 329 -28.78 -7.02 -38.15
N ARG A 330 -27.47 -6.89 -37.91
CA ARG A 330 -26.99 -6.25 -36.67
C ARG A 330 -27.31 -4.76 -36.56
N VAL A 331 -27.36 -4.03 -37.67
CA VAL A 331 -27.80 -2.64 -37.66
C VAL A 331 -29.29 -2.58 -37.33
N PHE A 332 -30.10 -3.43 -37.96
CA PHE A 332 -31.53 -3.53 -37.68
C PHE A 332 -31.82 -3.94 -36.23
N ASP A 333 -31.12 -4.93 -35.69
CA ASP A 333 -31.28 -5.34 -34.28
C ASP A 333 -30.91 -4.21 -33.29
N LEU A 334 -30.01 -3.30 -33.69
CA LEU A 334 -29.50 -2.22 -32.83
C LEU A 334 -30.38 -0.97 -32.86
N VAL A 335 -30.92 -0.61 -34.03
CA VAL A 335 -31.60 0.68 -34.26
C VAL A 335 -32.88 0.56 -35.11
N GLY A 336 -33.36 -0.66 -35.37
CA GLY A 336 -34.53 -0.93 -36.21
C GLY A 336 -34.37 -0.38 -37.63
N ASP A 337 -35.48 0.10 -38.19
CA ASP A 337 -35.57 0.72 -39.52
C ASP A 337 -35.06 2.18 -39.55
N GLU A 338 -34.49 2.71 -38.47
CA GLU A 338 -34.06 4.11 -38.40
C GLU A 338 -32.83 4.38 -39.30
N TYR A 339 -32.00 3.36 -39.53
CA TYR A 339 -30.78 3.47 -40.32
C TYR A 339 -30.72 2.38 -41.41
N THR A 340 -30.25 2.75 -42.60
CA THR A 340 -29.99 1.77 -43.67
C THR A 340 -28.58 1.96 -44.25
N PRO A 341 -27.75 0.90 -44.23
CA PRO A 341 -26.44 0.96 -44.87
C PRO A 341 -26.61 0.91 -46.40
N SER A 342 -25.91 1.84 -47.07
CA SER A 342 -25.88 2.00 -48.51
C SER A 342 -24.44 1.86 -49.01
N GLY A 343 -24.25 1.02 -50.04
CA GLY A 343 -22.93 0.71 -50.63
C GLY A 343 -22.42 -0.70 -50.30
N GLU A 344 -21.22 -1.02 -50.82
CA GLU A 344 -20.58 -2.33 -50.63
C GLU A 344 -19.85 -2.41 -49.28
N TYR A 345 -20.14 -3.47 -48.50
CA TYR A 345 -19.41 -3.75 -47.27
C TYR A 345 -18.13 -4.56 -47.58
N ILE A 346 -16.98 -3.97 -47.25
CA ILE A 346 -15.66 -4.60 -47.47
C ILE A 346 -15.11 -5.19 -46.16
N ASN A 347 -15.10 -4.42 -45.08
CA ASN A 347 -14.71 -4.86 -43.73
C ASN A 347 -15.17 -3.85 -42.67
N SER A 348 -14.93 -4.15 -41.40
CA SER A 348 -15.42 -3.36 -40.27
C SER A 348 -14.79 -1.97 -40.11
N ASN A 349 -13.65 -1.72 -40.77
CA ASN A 349 -12.86 -0.49 -40.66
C ASN A 349 -12.89 0.36 -41.93
N THR A 350 -13.45 -0.13 -43.02
CA THR A 350 -13.68 0.65 -44.25
C THR A 350 -14.97 1.46 -44.13
N HIS A 351 -14.97 2.71 -44.61
CA HIS A 351 -16.16 3.55 -44.56
C HIS A 351 -17.20 3.05 -45.57
N LEU A 352 -18.46 3.02 -45.15
CA LEU A 352 -19.63 2.88 -46.02
C LEU A 352 -20.60 4.03 -45.77
N MET A 353 -21.54 4.23 -46.68
CA MET A 353 -22.54 5.29 -46.53
C MET A 353 -23.70 4.78 -45.68
N MET A 354 -24.10 5.53 -44.66
CA MET A 354 -25.25 5.20 -43.83
C MET A 354 -26.33 6.25 -44.03
N ALA A 355 -27.54 5.82 -44.36
CA ALA A 355 -28.71 6.67 -44.43
C ALA A 355 -29.42 6.66 -43.06
N HIS A 356 -29.72 7.85 -42.53
CA HIS A 356 -30.54 8.02 -41.33
C HIS A 356 -31.90 8.58 -41.74
N HIS A 357 -32.96 7.77 -41.60
CA HIS A 357 -34.29 8.08 -42.15
C HIS A 357 -35.07 9.12 -41.35
N VAL A 358 -34.68 9.40 -40.10
CA VAL A 358 -35.32 10.44 -39.28
C VAL A 358 -34.93 11.84 -39.74
N CYS A 359 -33.66 12.05 -40.12
CA CYS A 359 -33.16 13.36 -40.58
C CYS A 359 -32.80 13.40 -42.08
N ASN A 360 -33.10 12.32 -42.81
CA ASN A 360 -32.77 12.13 -44.23
C ASN A 360 -31.30 12.42 -44.61
N THR A 361 -30.37 12.26 -43.68
CA THR A 361 -28.95 12.52 -43.93
C THR A 361 -28.24 11.23 -44.33
N ILE A 362 -27.47 11.27 -45.41
CA ILE A 362 -26.56 10.19 -45.81
C ILE A 362 -25.13 10.62 -45.50
N TYR A 363 -24.41 9.82 -44.71
CA TYR A 363 -23.07 10.18 -44.24
C TYR A 363 -22.12 8.97 -44.19
N PRO A 364 -20.81 9.18 -44.35
CA PRO A 364 -19.82 8.11 -44.27
C PRO A 364 -19.55 7.70 -42.81
N VAL A 365 -19.58 6.40 -42.53
CA VAL A 365 -19.21 5.84 -41.22
C VAL A 365 -18.57 4.47 -41.38
N THR A 366 -17.66 4.09 -40.49
CA THR A 366 -17.15 2.72 -40.47
C THR A 366 -18.10 1.80 -39.68
N PRO A 367 -18.35 0.56 -40.14
CA PRO A 367 -19.21 -0.41 -39.45
C PRO A 367 -18.86 -0.61 -37.97
N ALA A 368 -17.57 -0.70 -37.64
CA ALA A 368 -17.12 -0.86 -36.26
C ALA A 368 -17.51 0.34 -35.38
N LYS A 369 -17.35 1.57 -35.88
CA LYS A 369 -17.70 2.79 -35.14
C LYS A 369 -19.20 2.96 -34.99
N PHE A 370 -19.98 2.53 -35.99
CA PHE A 370 -21.43 2.55 -35.92
C PHE A 370 -21.95 1.57 -34.85
N LEU A 371 -21.49 0.32 -34.90
CA LEU A 371 -21.83 -0.71 -33.90
C LEU A 371 -21.36 -0.33 -32.49
N SER A 372 -20.23 0.38 -32.36
CA SER A 372 -19.73 0.86 -31.06
C SER A 372 -20.46 2.09 -30.51
N GLY A 373 -21.53 2.56 -31.15
CA GLY A 373 -22.39 3.62 -30.61
C GLY A 373 -22.33 4.98 -31.30
N ARG A 374 -21.50 5.17 -32.36
CA ARG A 374 -21.48 6.44 -33.11
C ARG A 374 -22.68 6.50 -34.05
N ARG A 375 -23.53 7.53 -33.93
CA ARG A 375 -24.75 7.69 -34.75
C ARG A 375 -24.63 8.87 -35.72
N CYS A 376 -25.73 9.21 -36.38
CA CYS A 376 -25.80 10.26 -37.38
C CYS A 376 -25.18 11.56 -36.88
N PRO A 377 -24.18 12.15 -37.55
CA PRO A 377 -23.49 13.35 -37.07
C PRO A 377 -24.39 14.59 -36.98
N THR A 378 -25.53 14.61 -37.67
CA THR A 378 -26.54 15.67 -37.55
C THR A 378 -27.41 15.51 -36.29
N CYS A 379 -27.61 14.29 -35.81
CA CYS A 379 -28.48 13.98 -34.66
C CYS A 379 -27.70 13.66 -33.37
N PHE A 380 -26.52 13.06 -33.48
CA PHE A 380 -25.68 12.65 -32.37
C PHE A 380 -25.06 13.88 -31.71
N GLY A 381 -25.55 14.19 -30.51
CA GLY A 381 -25.21 15.39 -29.75
C GLY A 381 -26.19 16.57 -29.90
N LYS A 382 -27.33 16.41 -30.60
CA LYS A 382 -28.30 17.50 -30.83
C LYS A 382 -29.79 17.15 -30.82
N HIS A 383 -30.24 15.97 -30.35
CA HIS A 383 -31.67 15.83 -30.05
C HIS A 383 -31.98 16.52 -28.72
N GLN A 384 -32.42 17.78 -28.78
CA GLN A 384 -32.99 18.48 -27.63
C GLN A 384 -34.42 17.95 -27.45
N LYS A 385 -34.73 17.38 -26.28
CA LYS A 385 -36.12 17.04 -25.92
C LYS A 385 -36.99 18.30 -26.06
N SER A 386 -38.20 18.17 -26.56
CA SER A 386 -39.15 19.27 -26.56
C SER A 386 -39.71 19.51 -25.15
N THR A 387 -40.22 20.72 -24.88
CA THR A 387 -40.91 21.04 -23.61
C THR A 387 -42.08 20.11 -23.34
N LYS A 388 -42.74 19.59 -24.39
CA LYS A 388 -43.86 18.65 -24.26
C LYS A 388 -43.38 17.28 -23.78
N GLU A 389 -42.34 16.72 -24.39
CA GLU A 389 -41.78 15.43 -24.00
C GLU A 389 -41.21 15.46 -22.57
N PHE A 390 -40.59 16.57 -22.16
CA PHE A 390 -40.11 16.71 -20.78
C PHE A 390 -41.26 16.80 -19.76
N LYS A 391 -42.39 17.43 -20.12
CA LYS A 391 -43.60 17.47 -19.28
C LYS A 391 -44.19 16.08 -19.06
N GLU A 392 -44.27 15.29 -20.13
CA GLU A 392 -44.74 13.89 -20.06
C GLU A 392 -43.82 13.04 -19.18
N GLU A 393 -42.50 13.17 -19.32
CA GLU A 393 -41.51 12.44 -18.51
C GLU A 393 -41.56 12.81 -17.02
N VAL A 394 -41.81 14.08 -16.69
CA VAL A 394 -42.03 14.51 -15.30
C VAL A 394 -43.32 13.92 -14.75
N TYR A 395 -44.41 13.94 -15.53
CA TYR A 395 -45.69 13.37 -15.13
C TYR A 395 -45.59 11.87 -14.89
N ASP A 396 -44.88 11.12 -15.74
CA ASP A 396 -44.66 9.69 -15.55
C ASP A 396 -43.85 9.38 -14.28
N LEU A 397 -42.98 10.30 -13.85
CA LEU A 397 -42.12 10.11 -12.69
C LEU A 397 -42.81 10.43 -11.35
N VAL A 398 -43.60 11.50 -11.29
CA VAL A 398 -44.16 12.03 -10.03
C VAL A 398 -45.66 12.37 -10.09
N GLY A 399 -46.32 12.08 -11.21
CA GLY A 399 -47.74 12.40 -11.43
C GLY A 399 -48.03 13.90 -11.28
N ASP A 400 -49.15 14.20 -10.62
CA ASP A 400 -49.64 15.56 -10.37
C ASP A 400 -48.94 16.27 -9.19
N GLU A 401 -47.94 15.65 -8.55
CA GLU A 401 -47.22 16.25 -7.41
C GLU A 401 -46.40 17.49 -7.83
N TYR A 402 -45.91 17.51 -9.08
CA TYR A 402 -45.11 18.61 -9.63
C TYR A 402 -45.64 19.09 -10.98
N GLU A 403 -45.53 20.40 -11.21
CA GLU A 403 -45.90 21.06 -12.46
C GLU A 403 -44.67 21.77 -13.09
N VAL A 404 -44.45 21.55 -14.39
CA VAL A 404 -43.39 22.22 -15.16
C VAL A 404 -43.92 23.57 -15.69
N ILE A 405 -43.42 24.67 -15.13
CA ILE A 405 -43.84 26.04 -15.49
C ILE A 405 -42.96 26.61 -16.60
N GLY A 406 -41.67 26.32 -16.59
CA GLY A 406 -40.70 26.87 -17.55
C GLY A 406 -40.68 26.16 -18.90
N GLU A 407 -40.01 26.78 -19.87
CA GLU A 407 -39.67 26.15 -21.14
C GLU A 407 -38.39 25.30 -20.99
N TYR A 408 -38.40 24.11 -21.59
CA TYR A 408 -37.23 23.24 -21.58
C TYR A 408 -36.29 23.62 -22.73
N VAL A 409 -35.07 24.04 -22.39
CA VAL A 409 -34.03 24.37 -23.38
C VAL A 409 -33.07 23.19 -23.56
N ASN A 410 -32.51 22.67 -22.47
CA ASN A 410 -31.68 21.47 -22.45
C ASN A 410 -31.51 20.96 -21.00
N SER A 411 -30.81 19.83 -20.81
CA SER A 411 -30.67 19.17 -19.50
C SER A 411 -29.74 19.86 -18.49
N GLN A 412 -29.03 20.90 -18.94
CA GLN A 412 -28.02 21.66 -18.19
C GLN A 412 -28.47 23.10 -17.89
N GLU A 413 -29.55 23.57 -18.52
CA GLU A 413 -30.18 24.85 -18.22
C GLU A 413 -31.29 24.67 -17.17
N LYS A 414 -31.40 25.60 -16.24
CA LYS A 414 -32.39 25.51 -15.15
C LYS A 414 -33.79 25.77 -15.70
N ILE A 415 -34.74 24.91 -15.33
CA ILE A 415 -36.16 25.05 -15.61
C ILE A 415 -36.91 25.39 -14.33
N MET A 416 -37.97 26.18 -14.44
CA MET A 416 -38.85 26.50 -13.31
C MET A 416 -39.87 25.37 -13.09
N MET A 417 -39.88 24.84 -11.87
CA MET A 417 -40.81 23.79 -11.41
C MET A 417 -41.66 24.30 -10.25
N ARG A 418 -42.90 23.85 -10.16
CA ARG A 418 -43.77 24.05 -8.99
C ARG A 418 -44.05 22.72 -8.32
N HIS A 419 -43.94 22.69 -7.00
CA HIS A 419 -44.41 21.59 -6.18
C HIS A 419 -45.84 21.88 -5.73
N ASN A 420 -46.81 21.12 -6.23
CA ASN A 420 -48.24 21.43 -6.04
C ASN A 420 -48.69 21.26 -4.59
N VAL A 421 -48.02 20.41 -3.81
CA VAL A 421 -48.37 20.16 -2.39
C VAL A 421 -48.01 21.36 -1.50
N CYS A 422 -46.83 21.97 -1.68
CA CYS A 422 -46.40 23.11 -0.86
C CYS A 422 -46.50 24.48 -1.55
N GLY A 423 -46.89 24.50 -2.83
CA GLY A 423 -47.02 25.71 -3.66
C GLY A 423 -45.69 26.38 -4.02
N CYS A 424 -44.54 25.77 -3.71
CA CYS A 424 -43.24 26.39 -3.94
C CYS A 424 -42.83 26.30 -5.41
N GLU A 425 -42.47 27.46 -5.99
CA GLU A 425 -41.86 27.58 -7.32
C GLU A 425 -40.35 27.77 -7.19
N TYR A 426 -39.57 26.93 -7.88
CA TYR A 426 -38.12 26.97 -7.76
C TYR A 426 -37.41 26.53 -9.05
N PRO A 427 -36.21 27.09 -9.33
CA PRO A 427 -35.41 26.68 -10.47
C PRO A 427 -34.62 25.41 -10.16
N VAL A 428 -34.66 24.42 -11.05
CA VAL A 428 -33.91 23.16 -10.94
C VAL A 428 -33.34 22.73 -12.28
N LEU A 429 -32.23 22.01 -12.27
CA LEU A 429 -31.71 21.38 -13.49
C LEU A 429 -32.58 20.16 -13.85
N PRO A 430 -33.09 20.06 -15.10
CA PRO A 430 -33.90 18.91 -15.53
C PRO A 430 -33.26 17.56 -15.23
N SER A 431 -31.94 17.42 -15.49
CA SER A 431 -31.18 16.20 -15.21
C SER A 431 -31.12 15.86 -13.71
N MET A 432 -31.02 16.88 -12.85
CA MET A 432 -30.99 16.68 -11.39
C MET A 432 -32.38 16.35 -10.84
N PHE A 433 -33.43 16.96 -11.41
CA PHE A 433 -34.81 16.65 -11.05
C PHE A 433 -35.13 15.18 -11.35
N LEU A 434 -34.79 14.66 -12.53
CA LEU A 434 -35.08 13.25 -12.86
C LEU A 434 -34.38 12.24 -11.94
N HIS A 435 -33.25 12.60 -11.31
CA HIS A 435 -32.43 11.64 -10.58
C HIS A 435 -32.34 11.81 -9.05
N ARG A 436 -32.30 13.04 -8.51
CA ARG A 436 -31.94 13.24 -7.08
C ARG A 436 -32.54 14.46 -6.38
N SER A 437 -32.95 15.51 -7.09
CA SER A 437 -33.37 16.77 -6.47
C SER A 437 -34.88 16.99 -6.56
N ARG A 438 -35.53 17.13 -5.40
CA ARG A 438 -36.97 17.41 -5.23
C ARG A 438 -37.17 18.79 -4.61
N CYS A 439 -38.42 19.13 -4.26
CA CYS A 439 -38.76 20.43 -3.70
C CYS A 439 -37.83 20.80 -2.53
N PRO A 440 -37.12 21.94 -2.58
CA PRO A 440 -36.19 22.34 -1.52
C PRO A 440 -36.88 22.58 -0.18
N ASN A 441 -38.18 22.92 -0.19
CA ASN A 441 -38.96 23.10 1.04
C ASN A 441 -39.47 21.79 1.65
N CYS A 442 -39.60 20.71 0.86
CA CYS A 442 -40.15 19.43 1.34
C CYS A 442 -39.10 18.31 1.43
N PHE A 443 -38.00 18.44 0.69
CA PHE A 443 -36.89 17.49 0.61
C PHE A 443 -35.55 18.09 1.05
N GLY A 444 -35.55 19.31 1.57
CA GLY A 444 -34.53 19.75 2.51
C GLY A 444 -34.88 19.16 3.86
N ASN A 445 -33.97 18.38 4.48
CA ASN A 445 -34.17 17.91 5.86
C ASN A 445 -34.68 19.08 6.70
N GLU A 446 -35.90 18.96 7.26
CA GLU A 446 -36.31 19.88 8.33
C GLU A 446 -35.18 19.89 9.34
N LYS A 447 -34.58 21.07 9.55
CA LYS A 447 -33.50 21.19 10.51
C LYS A 447 -34.09 20.86 11.86
N LYS A 448 -33.54 19.83 12.53
CA LYS A 448 -33.89 19.52 13.92
C LYS A 448 -33.89 20.80 14.74
N THR A 449 -34.88 20.98 15.61
CA THR A 449 -34.86 22.10 16.54
C THR A 449 -33.76 21.89 17.59
N THR A 450 -33.31 22.96 18.22
CA THR A 450 -32.34 22.88 19.33
C THR A 450 -32.82 21.93 20.44
N GLU A 451 -34.13 21.92 20.74
CA GLU A 451 -34.71 21.04 21.75
C GLU A 451 -34.73 19.56 21.32
N GLN A 452 -35.03 19.27 20.06
CA GLN A 452 -34.94 17.91 19.53
C GLN A 452 -33.51 17.38 19.57
N PHE A 453 -32.52 18.21 19.25
CA PHE A 453 -31.10 17.82 19.34
C PHE A 453 -30.64 17.62 20.78
N LYS A 454 -31.08 18.46 21.73
CA LYS A 454 -30.81 18.26 23.17
C LYS A 454 -31.37 16.93 23.67
N GLN A 455 -32.61 16.61 23.31
CA GLN A 455 -33.23 15.35 23.69
C GLN A 455 -32.46 14.15 23.13
N GLU A 456 -32.04 14.20 21.86
CA GLU A 456 -31.26 13.12 21.23
C GLU A 456 -29.88 12.93 21.89
N VAL A 457 -29.23 14.02 22.31
CA VAL A 457 -27.99 13.94 23.10
C VAL A 457 -28.28 13.30 24.46
N TYR A 458 -29.36 13.70 25.14
CA TYR A 458 -29.76 13.12 26.42
C TYR A 458 -30.08 11.62 26.30
N ASP A 459 -30.82 11.20 25.27
CA ASP A 459 -31.14 9.79 25.05
C ASP A 459 -29.87 8.94 24.78
N LEU A 460 -28.84 9.54 24.19
CA LEU A 460 -27.58 8.87 23.84
C LEU A 460 -26.59 8.75 25.01
N VAL A 461 -26.46 9.80 25.83
CA VAL A 461 -25.41 9.89 26.87
C VAL A 461 -25.90 10.36 28.24
N GLY A 462 -27.21 10.58 28.40
CA GLY A 462 -27.83 11.13 29.61
C GLY A 462 -27.28 12.51 29.98
N ASP A 463 -27.13 12.73 31.28
CA ASP A 463 -26.61 13.99 31.87
C ASP A 463 -25.09 14.18 31.71
N GLU A 464 -24.39 13.30 30.99
CA GLU A 464 -22.94 13.40 30.83
C GLU A 464 -22.53 14.63 30.02
N TYR A 465 -23.37 15.08 29.08
CA TYR A 465 -23.09 16.22 28.21
C TYR A 465 -24.25 17.21 28.16
N SER A 466 -23.94 18.50 28.17
CA SER A 466 -24.92 19.58 27.97
C SER A 466 -24.63 20.35 26.68
N VAL A 467 -25.67 20.62 25.91
CA VAL A 467 -25.60 21.49 24.73
C VAL A 467 -25.69 22.94 25.19
N ILE A 468 -24.65 23.75 24.95
CA ILE A 468 -24.55 25.14 25.42
C ILE A 468 -25.11 26.13 24.39
N GLU A 469 -25.04 25.76 23.12
CA GLU A 469 -25.29 26.64 21.99
C GLU A 469 -26.45 26.15 21.13
N GLU A 470 -27.07 27.05 20.37
CA GLU A 470 -28.18 26.72 19.49
C GLU A 470 -27.75 25.81 18.33
N TYR A 471 -28.60 24.84 18.00
CA TYR A 471 -28.34 23.92 16.92
C TYR A 471 -28.65 24.58 15.56
N SER A 472 -27.63 24.73 14.72
CA SER A 472 -27.75 25.36 13.40
C SER A 472 -27.70 24.36 12.23
N GLY A 473 -27.37 23.09 12.49
CA GLY A 473 -27.35 22.01 11.50
C GLY A 473 -26.38 20.86 11.82
N ALA A 474 -26.59 19.70 11.17
CA ALA A 474 -25.87 18.46 11.48
C ALA A 474 -24.36 18.52 11.17
N SER A 475 -23.98 19.29 10.15
CA SER A 475 -22.58 19.45 9.73
C SER A 475 -21.91 20.69 10.34
N ASN A 476 -22.61 21.43 11.20
CA ASN A 476 -22.07 22.63 11.84
C ASN A 476 -21.45 22.29 13.21
N TYR A 477 -20.52 23.14 13.63
CA TYR A 477 -19.98 23.11 14.98
C TYR A 477 -21.03 23.60 15.98
N ILE A 478 -21.08 22.95 17.13
CA ILE A 478 -21.91 23.32 18.27
C ILE A 478 -21.06 23.25 19.54
N ARG A 479 -21.18 24.24 20.41
CA ARG A 479 -20.53 24.20 21.73
C ARG A 479 -21.27 23.24 22.67
N MET A 480 -20.52 22.26 23.15
CA MET A 480 -20.97 21.29 24.13
C MET A 480 -20.12 21.37 25.38
N LYS A 481 -20.73 21.08 26.52
CA LYS A 481 -20.08 20.93 27.81
C LYS A 481 -20.06 19.45 28.17
N HIS A 482 -18.89 18.93 28.50
CA HIS A 482 -18.83 17.65 29.21
C HIS A 482 -19.02 17.92 30.69
N ASN A 483 -20.15 17.50 31.27
CA ASN A 483 -20.49 17.84 32.66
C ASN A 483 -19.54 17.17 33.67
N VAL A 484 -18.92 16.05 33.30
CA VAL A 484 -17.97 15.32 34.15
C VAL A 484 -16.62 16.03 34.26
N CYS A 485 -16.01 16.48 33.15
CA CYS A 485 -14.73 17.21 33.20
C CYS A 485 -14.88 18.74 33.16
N ARG A 486 -16.11 19.24 33.09
CA ARG A 486 -16.47 20.67 32.96
C ARG A 486 -15.84 21.38 31.76
N HIS A 487 -15.30 20.65 30.79
CA HIS A 487 -14.69 21.22 29.60
C HIS A 487 -15.76 21.60 28.57
N GLU A 488 -15.70 22.84 28.12
CA GLU A 488 -16.53 23.39 27.06
C GLU A 488 -15.73 23.40 25.76
N TYR A 489 -16.28 22.78 24.71
CA TYR A 489 -15.59 22.63 23.44
C TYR A 489 -16.57 22.59 22.27
N SER A 490 -16.10 23.00 21.10
CA SER A 490 -16.89 22.95 19.87
C SER A 490 -16.67 21.64 19.14
N ILE A 491 -17.75 20.99 18.72
CA ILE A 491 -17.71 19.75 17.95
C ILE A 491 -18.78 19.77 16.85
N VAL A 492 -18.53 19.08 15.73
CA VAL A 492 -19.56 18.91 14.69
C VAL A 492 -20.67 18.01 15.22
N ALA A 493 -21.93 18.45 15.12
CA ALA A 493 -23.07 17.77 15.73
C ALA A 493 -23.21 16.29 15.28
N VAL A 494 -23.08 16.00 13.98
CA VAL A 494 -23.13 14.61 13.47
C VAL A 494 -21.96 13.77 13.97
N SER A 495 -20.78 14.36 14.16
CA SER A 495 -19.60 13.65 14.67
C SER A 495 -19.78 13.26 16.14
N PHE A 496 -20.45 14.10 16.94
CA PHE A 496 -20.84 13.74 18.30
C PHE A 496 -21.81 12.56 18.29
N LEU A 497 -22.89 12.60 17.51
CA LEU A 497 -23.85 11.49 17.44
C LEU A 497 -23.18 10.17 16.97
N ARG A 498 -22.20 10.25 16.08
CA ARG A 498 -21.42 9.09 15.58
C ARG A 498 -20.37 8.52 16.54
N GLY A 499 -20.23 9.08 17.74
CA GLY A 499 -19.36 8.52 18.79
C GLY A 499 -18.10 9.33 19.10
N THR A 500 -17.89 10.50 18.49
CA THR A 500 -16.79 11.39 18.90
C THR A 500 -17.14 12.05 20.24
N ARG A 501 -16.23 12.00 21.22
CA ARG A 501 -16.45 12.49 22.59
C ARG A 501 -15.35 13.45 23.01
N CYS A 502 -15.43 13.96 24.25
CA CYS A 502 -14.48 14.92 24.78
C CYS A 502 -13.03 14.44 24.65
N ALA A 503 -12.20 15.17 23.89
CA ALA A 503 -10.80 14.82 23.65
C ALA A 503 -9.92 14.91 24.91
N GLN A 504 -10.37 15.66 25.93
CA GLN A 504 -9.72 15.75 27.25
C GLN A 504 -9.99 14.50 28.12
N CYS A 505 -10.90 13.62 27.70
CA CYS A 505 -11.26 12.40 28.42
C CYS A 505 -10.74 11.13 27.73
N LYS A 506 -9.44 11.10 27.37
CA LYS A 506 -8.76 9.83 27.07
C LYS A 506 -8.59 8.92 28.31
N GLU A 507 -8.88 9.44 29.50
CA GLU A 507 -8.91 8.73 30.78
C GLU A 507 -10.35 8.36 31.15
N SER A 508 -10.56 7.13 31.64
CA SER A 508 -11.88 6.69 32.09
C SER A 508 -12.36 7.49 33.31
N LYS A 509 -13.69 7.66 33.47
CA LYS A 509 -14.29 8.38 34.61
C LYS A 509 -13.78 7.84 35.96
N GLY A 510 -13.55 6.52 36.05
CA GLY A 510 -13.04 5.83 37.24
C GLY A 510 -11.57 6.15 37.52
N GLU A 511 -10.69 6.10 36.53
CA GLU A 511 -9.27 6.44 36.71
C GLU A 511 -9.08 7.89 37.18
N ARG A 512 -9.87 8.84 36.65
CA ARG A 512 -9.80 10.23 37.09
C ARG A 512 -10.19 10.39 38.56
N LEU A 513 -11.24 9.70 38.99
CA LEU A 513 -11.72 9.75 40.36
C LEU A 513 -10.73 9.07 41.32
N ILE A 514 -10.16 7.91 40.94
CA ILE A 514 -9.07 7.25 41.69
C ILE A 514 -7.88 8.20 41.85
N ASN A 515 -7.47 8.87 40.77
CA ASN A 515 -6.37 9.83 40.79
C ASN A 515 -6.63 11.00 41.76
N GLN A 516 -7.86 11.53 41.78
CA GLN A 516 -8.26 12.58 42.72
C GLN A 516 -8.24 12.09 44.16
N ILE A 517 -8.87 10.95 44.46
CA ILE A 517 -8.94 10.38 45.81
C ILE A 517 -7.54 10.10 46.37
N LEU A 518 -6.65 9.52 45.57
CA LEU A 518 -5.28 9.23 46.01
C LEU A 518 -4.46 10.52 46.22
N ALA A 519 -4.67 11.54 45.38
CA ALA A 519 -4.01 12.83 45.51
C ALA A 519 -4.49 13.60 46.75
N ASP A 520 -5.81 13.64 46.99
CA ASP A 520 -6.42 14.34 48.13
C ASP A 520 -5.99 13.72 49.47
N LYS A 521 -5.71 12.42 49.49
CA LYS A 521 -5.17 11.70 50.66
C LYS A 521 -3.65 11.82 50.82
N GLY A 522 -2.96 12.48 49.89
CA GLY A 522 -1.50 12.65 49.94
C GLY A 522 -0.71 11.36 49.74
N ILE A 523 -1.32 10.33 49.13
CA ILE A 523 -0.68 9.03 48.91
C ILE A 523 0.28 9.14 47.72
N LYS A 524 1.48 8.54 47.83
CA LYS A 524 2.41 8.43 46.70
C LYS A 524 1.92 7.32 45.76
N PHE A 525 1.63 7.66 44.51
CA PHE A 525 1.22 6.69 43.49
C PHE A 525 1.82 7.01 42.11
N GLN A 526 1.87 6.00 41.25
CA GLN A 526 2.25 6.13 39.84
C GLN A 526 1.19 5.51 38.94
N ARG A 527 0.90 6.19 37.84
CA ARG A 527 -0.10 5.77 36.85
C ARG A 527 0.53 4.91 35.76
N GLN A 528 -0.25 4.00 35.19
CA GLN A 528 0.15 3.11 34.08
C GLN A 528 1.48 2.39 34.37
N TYR A 529 1.65 1.93 35.61
CA TYR A 529 2.88 1.32 36.11
C TYR A 529 3.13 -0.02 35.43
N LYS A 530 4.38 -0.27 35.00
CA LYS A 530 4.74 -1.49 34.26
C LYS A 530 5.84 -2.23 34.98
N PHE A 531 5.64 -3.51 35.20
CA PHE A 531 6.71 -4.42 35.58
C PHE A 531 7.28 -5.07 34.34
N ASP A 532 8.60 -5.03 34.17
CA ASP A 532 9.25 -5.68 33.02
C ASP A 532 8.93 -7.19 32.97
N LYS A 533 8.78 -7.84 34.13
CA LYS A 533 8.45 -9.27 34.23
C LYS A 533 6.96 -9.60 33.97
N CYS A 534 6.04 -8.64 34.05
CA CYS A 534 4.61 -8.85 33.80
C CYS A 534 4.28 -8.50 32.33
N ARG A 535 4.31 -9.49 31.43
CA ARG A 535 4.13 -9.27 29.99
C ARG A 535 3.32 -10.38 29.30
N HIS A 536 2.58 -10.00 28.27
CA HIS A 536 1.98 -10.95 27.31
C HIS A 536 2.85 -11.00 26.05
N ILE A 537 2.85 -9.92 25.27
CA ILE A 537 3.84 -9.64 24.21
C ILE A 537 4.72 -8.46 24.64
N ASN A 538 4.08 -7.38 25.12
CA ASN A 538 4.70 -6.22 25.74
C ASN A 538 4.40 -6.20 27.26
N PRO A 539 5.19 -5.47 28.07
CA PRO A 539 4.88 -5.24 29.48
C PRO A 539 3.48 -4.66 29.66
N LEU A 540 2.67 -5.31 30.49
CA LEU A 540 1.29 -4.94 30.75
C LEU A 540 1.24 -3.80 31.77
N PRO A 541 0.63 -2.65 31.44
CA PRO A 541 0.45 -1.56 32.40
C PRO A 541 -0.64 -1.89 33.41
N PHE A 542 -0.41 -1.46 34.66
CA PHE A 542 -1.41 -1.36 35.71
C PHE A 542 -1.90 0.07 35.85
N ASP A 543 -3.20 0.30 36.05
CA ASP A 543 -3.77 1.65 36.05
C ASP A 543 -3.13 2.55 37.12
N PHE A 544 -2.99 2.02 38.35
CA PHE A 544 -2.27 2.70 39.44
C PHE A 544 -1.40 1.73 40.25
N ALA A 545 -0.23 2.20 40.68
CA ALA A 545 0.62 1.57 41.68
C ALA A 545 0.75 2.51 42.89
N ILE A 546 0.43 2.01 44.08
CA ILE A 546 0.57 2.74 45.34
C ILE A 546 1.91 2.38 45.96
N PHE A 547 2.61 3.38 46.50
CA PHE A 547 3.91 3.21 47.13
C PHE A 547 3.86 3.46 48.63
N LYS A 548 4.52 2.58 49.40
CA LYS A 548 4.82 2.77 50.82
C LYS A 548 6.33 2.58 51.00
N ASP A 549 7.00 3.55 51.63
CA ASP A 549 8.45 3.48 51.88
C ASP A 549 9.29 3.13 50.63
N GLU A 550 8.93 3.71 49.47
CA GLU A 550 9.56 3.49 48.16
C GLU A 550 9.40 2.06 47.58
N GLN A 551 8.54 1.22 48.17
CA GLN A 551 8.14 -0.08 47.62
C GLN A 551 6.68 -0.07 47.14
N VAL A 552 6.36 -0.90 46.14
CA VAL A 552 4.98 -1.04 45.66
C VAL A 552 4.16 -1.79 46.71
N ALA A 553 3.23 -1.08 47.34
CA ALA A 553 2.36 -1.62 48.39
C ALA A 553 1.11 -2.28 47.82
N ALA A 554 0.56 -1.75 46.72
CA ALA A 554 -0.60 -2.32 46.05
C ALA A 554 -0.75 -1.81 44.61
N LEU A 555 -1.51 -2.55 43.80
CA LEU A 555 -1.88 -2.20 42.43
C LEU A 555 -3.40 -2.07 42.31
N ILE A 556 -3.87 -1.12 41.51
CA ILE A 556 -5.30 -0.89 41.23
C ILE A 556 -5.55 -0.99 39.72
N GLU A 557 -6.62 -1.68 39.36
CA GLU A 557 -7.16 -1.79 38.00
C GLU A 557 -8.62 -1.36 37.98
N PHE A 558 -8.99 -0.44 37.09
CA PHE A 558 -10.37 -0.04 36.87
C PHE A 558 -10.92 -0.70 35.60
N GLN A 559 -11.79 -1.70 35.76
CA GLN A 559 -12.26 -2.54 34.67
C GLN A 559 -13.61 -2.05 34.10
N GLY A 560 -13.56 -1.58 32.85
CA GLY A 560 -14.75 -1.21 32.07
C GLY A 560 -15.61 -2.41 31.63
N ARG A 561 -16.76 -2.13 31.01
CA ARG A 561 -17.69 -3.17 30.47
C ARG A 561 -17.00 -4.20 29.57
N GLN A 562 -15.99 -3.78 28.81
CA GLN A 562 -15.22 -4.62 27.90
C GLN A 562 -14.41 -5.74 28.60
N HIS A 563 -14.23 -5.70 29.92
CA HIS A 563 -13.61 -6.80 30.69
C HIS A 563 -14.61 -7.90 31.05
N TYR A 564 -15.92 -7.64 30.94
CA TYR A 564 -16.97 -8.56 31.39
C TYR A 564 -17.87 -9.08 30.27
N GLN A 565 -17.96 -8.37 29.15
CA GLN A 565 -18.73 -8.80 27.99
C GLN A 565 -18.08 -8.37 26.67
N PRO A 566 -18.30 -9.13 25.59
CA PRO A 566 -17.86 -8.74 24.25
C PRO A 566 -18.64 -7.50 23.80
N ILE A 567 -17.91 -6.52 23.27
CA ILE A 567 -18.50 -5.30 22.71
C ILE A 567 -17.95 -5.14 21.30
N ASP A 568 -18.83 -5.15 20.30
CA ASP A 568 -18.46 -5.10 18.88
C ASP A 568 -17.56 -3.91 18.54
N TYR A 569 -17.85 -2.76 19.14
CA TYR A 569 -17.04 -1.54 18.99
C TYR A 569 -15.57 -1.72 19.40
N PHE A 570 -15.29 -2.59 20.37
CA PHE A 570 -13.93 -2.88 20.86
C PHE A 570 -13.31 -4.13 20.22
N GLY A 571 -13.95 -4.71 19.20
CA GLY A 571 -13.45 -5.90 18.49
C GLY A 571 -14.21 -7.18 18.82
N GLY A 572 -15.37 -7.10 19.49
CA GLY A 572 -16.27 -8.23 19.70
C GLY A 572 -15.66 -9.36 20.55
N GLU A 573 -16.01 -10.61 20.22
CA GLU A 573 -15.60 -11.79 21.00
C GLU A 573 -14.08 -12.03 21.03
N SER A 574 -13.38 -11.74 19.94
CA SER A 574 -11.93 -11.98 19.85
C SER A 574 -11.15 -11.04 20.78
N ALA A 575 -11.52 -9.76 20.80
CA ALA A 575 -10.90 -8.77 21.70
C ALA A 575 -11.24 -9.01 23.18
N PHE A 576 -12.43 -9.56 23.46
CA PHE A 576 -12.84 -9.96 24.79
C PHE A 576 -11.97 -11.12 25.32
N ALA A 577 -11.77 -12.16 24.51
CA ALA A 577 -10.90 -13.29 24.87
C ALA A 577 -9.45 -12.84 25.13
N GLU A 578 -8.90 -11.94 24.30
CA GLU A 578 -7.58 -11.37 24.54
C GLU A 578 -7.49 -10.56 25.84
N THR A 579 -8.55 -9.82 26.18
CA THR A 579 -8.62 -9.04 27.42
C THR A 579 -8.61 -9.96 28.64
N GLN A 580 -9.37 -11.06 28.60
CA GLN A 580 -9.38 -12.06 29.67
C GLN A 580 -8.00 -12.69 29.91
N ILE A 581 -7.29 -13.05 28.84
CA ILE A 581 -5.93 -13.61 28.93
C ILE A 581 -4.97 -12.61 29.62
N ARG A 582 -5.04 -11.32 29.25
CA ARG A 582 -4.19 -10.28 29.85
C ARG A 582 -4.51 -10.07 31.33
N ASP A 583 -5.78 -10.12 31.71
CA ASP A 583 -6.22 -9.99 33.09
C ASP A 583 -5.75 -11.17 33.96
N GLU A 584 -5.75 -12.40 33.42
CA GLU A 584 -5.21 -13.58 34.10
C GLU A 584 -3.70 -13.44 34.34
N ILE A 585 -2.94 -12.99 33.34
CA ILE A 585 -1.49 -12.76 33.48
C ILE A 585 -1.19 -11.75 34.60
N LYS A 586 -1.97 -10.66 34.68
CA LYS A 586 -1.83 -9.66 35.74
C LYS A 586 -2.12 -10.26 37.13
N LYS A 587 -3.21 -11.03 37.26
CA LYS A 587 -3.57 -11.71 38.53
C LYS A 587 -2.50 -12.68 38.98
N ASP A 588 -2.00 -13.51 38.08
CA ASP A 588 -0.95 -14.49 38.38
C ASP A 588 0.38 -13.84 38.74
N PHE A 589 0.73 -12.74 38.09
CA PHE A 589 1.91 -11.96 38.43
C PHE A 589 1.83 -11.39 39.85
N CYS A 590 0.70 -10.78 40.20
CA CYS A 590 0.51 -10.19 41.53
C CYS A 590 0.57 -11.26 42.63
N LYS A 591 -0.04 -12.44 42.40
CA LYS A 591 0.07 -13.60 43.30
C LYS A 591 1.50 -14.09 43.49
N LYS A 592 2.31 -14.15 42.43
CA LYS A 592 3.70 -14.62 42.50
C LYS A 592 4.63 -13.64 43.22
N MET A 593 4.35 -12.35 43.12
CA MET A 593 5.16 -11.29 43.75
C MET A 593 4.66 -10.90 45.14
N ASP A 594 3.58 -11.52 45.62
CA ASP A 594 2.89 -11.20 46.87
C ASP A 594 2.48 -9.71 46.97
N ILE A 595 1.99 -9.17 45.85
CA ILE A 595 1.51 -7.78 45.77
C ILE A 595 -0.03 -7.78 45.72
N PRO A 596 -0.72 -7.08 46.63
CA PRO A 596 -2.17 -6.90 46.57
C PRO A 596 -2.63 -6.23 45.26
N LEU A 597 -3.58 -6.85 44.56
CA LEU A 597 -4.21 -6.32 43.36
C LEU A 597 -5.69 -6.03 43.63
N PHE A 598 -6.10 -4.77 43.53
CA PHE A 598 -7.48 -4.34 43.64
C PHE A 598 -8.09 -4.14 42.26
N ILE A 599 -9.05 -4.99 41.92
CA ILE A 599 -9.82 -4.89 40.68
C ILE A 599 -11.14 -4.21 41.03
N ILE A 600 -11.39 -3.07 40.39
CA ILE A 600 -12.56 -2.23 40.61
C ILE A 600 -13.41 -2.28 39.34
N PRO A 601 -14.57 -2.96 39.35
CA PRO A 601 -15.48 -2.97 38.22
C PRO A 601 -16.17 -1.62 38.00
N HIS A 602 -16.53 -1.32 36.75
CA HIS A 602 -17.18 -0.05 36.40
C HIS A 602 -18.54 0.22 37.07
N TRP A 603 -19.25 -0.80 37.55
CA TRP A 603 -20.52 -0.62 38.28
C TRP A 603 -20.34 -0.16 39.72
N GLU A 604 -19.14 -0.29 40.29
CA GLU A 604 -18.79 0.22 41.64
C GLU A 604 -18.40 1.71 41.62
N TYR A 605 -18.68 2.42 40.52
CA TYR A 605 -18.26 3.81 40.34
C TYR A 605 -18.82 4.75 41.42
N GLU A 606 -20.07 4.58 41.82
CA GLU A 606 -20.73 5.42 42.83
C GLU A 606 -20.20 5.17 44.24
N SER A 607 -19.74 3.94 44.52
CA SER A 607 -19.17 3.53 45.81
C SER A 607 -17.64 3.53 45.83
N LEU A 608 -17.01 4.07 44.77
CA LEU A 608 -15.57 4.00 44.53
C LEU A 608 -14.74 4.61 45.65
N GLU A 609 -15.20 5.75 46.19
CA GLU A 609 -14.53 6.46 47.28
C GLU A 609 -14.50 5.64 48.56
N GLN A 610 -15.63 5.04 48.93
CA GLN A 610 -15.74 4.18 50.11
C GLN A 610 -14.90 2.91 49.93
N LEU A 611 -14.98 2.27 48.77
CA LEU A 611 -14.24 1.04 48.47
C LEU A 611 -12.73 1.28 48.54
N LEU A 612 -12.23 2.35 47.90
CA LEU A 612 -10.82 2.72 47.98
C LEU A 612 -10.41 3.03 49.42
N GLN A 613 -11.26 3.72 50.19
CA GLN A 613 -10.98 4.03 51.59
C GLN A 613 -10.81 2.76 52.44
N GLU A 614 -11.70 1.77 52.28
CA GLU A 614 -11.61 0.48 52.96
C GLU A 614 -10.32 -0.28 52.58
N LYS A 615 -9.97 -0.31 51.28
CA LYS A 615 -8.76 -0.98 50.80
C LYS A 615 -7.47 -0.30 51.27
N LEU A 616 -7.45 1.03 51.30
CA LEU A 616 -6.32 1.81 51.83
C LEU A 616 -6.16 1.61 53.34
N THR A 617 -7.27 1.55 54.08
CA THR A 617 -7.26 1.25 55.53
C THR A 617 -6.67 -0.14 55.80
N MET A 618 -7.00 -1.16 54.98
CA MET A 618 -6.40 -2.50 55.06
C MET A 618 -4.88 -2.52 54.85
N LEU A 619 -4.33 -1.52 54.17
CA LEU A 619 -2.89 -1.38 53.89
C LEU A 619 -2.17 -0.46 54.89
N ASN A 620 -2.86 -0.05 55.97
CA ASN A 620 -2.38 0.89 56.98
C ASN A 620 -1.91 2.22 56.37
N PHE A 621 -2.68 2.79 55.43
CA PHE A 621 -2.49 4.13 54.88
C PHE A 621 -3.40 5.16 55.54
#